data_AF-A0A218W5J2-F1
#
_entry.id   AF-A0A218W5J2-F1
#
_cell.length_a   1.000
_cell.length_b   1.000
_cell.length_c   1.000
_cell.angle_alpha   90.00
_cell.angle_beta   90.00
_cell.angle_gamma   90.00
#
_symmetry.space_group_name_H-M   'P 1'
#
loop_
_entity.id
_entity.type
_entity.pdbx_description
1 polymer ?
#
loop_
_entity_poly.entity_id
_entity_poly.type
_entity_poly.pdbx_seq_one_letter_code
_entity_poly.pdbx_strand_id
1 'polypeptide(L)'
;MASKIAEAELDSVEKVFAAQEAVPSWKDQLTFRSFVIGFLLTILITFIKVKVSLNTEIIPSLNVCAGLLGYFCLKVWTQCSSQLPFTRQENSVIQTCVVAGSGIAFSGGFGSYMFALSGRIAGQSGDPGSKDFKNPSPWWMIGFLMLVSFLGLLSGIPLRKILIVDFNLSYPSATATGYLINSLHTPQGAKLARNQVKEMGKYTAISFGWAMFKWLGSRGQDCGYATIPYFGRRAHSLKFYLDFSAIYVGVGMVCPHIINISVLLGGILSWGLMWPLIERRKGDWYSADLSSGSMHGLQAYKAGNTN
;
A
#
# COMPACT_ATOMS: atom_id res chain seq x y z
N MET A 1 9.25 -14.34 24.66
CA MET A 1 9.94 -13.53 25.69
C MET A 1 9.93 -12.04 25.34
N ALA A 2 10.34 -11.64 24.12
CA ALA A 2 10.28 -10.24 23.66
C ALA A 2 8.86 -9.62 23.71
N SER A 3 7.81 -10.38 23.38
CA SER A 3 6.41 -9.93 23.49
C SER A 3 6.00 -9.52 24.91
N LYS A 4 6.39 -10.31 25.92
CA LYS A 4 6.02 -10.05 27.32
C LYS A 4 6.77 -8.85 27.91
N ILE A 5 8.01 -8.63 27.47
CA ILE A 5 8.82 -7.48 27.88
C ILE A 5 8.28 -6.20 27.24
N ALA A 6 7.88 -6.28 25.97
CA ALA A 6 7.21 -5.17 25.29
C ALA A 6 5.88 -4.82 25.97
N GLU A 7 5.04 -5.82 26.29
CA GLU A 7 3.78 -5.61 27.03
C GLU A 7 3.99 -4.96 28.41
N ALA A 8 5.01 -5.38 29.17
CA ALA A 8 5.29 -4.81 30.48
C ALA A 8 5.82 -3.35 30.42
N GLU A 9 6.66 -3.04 29.43
CA GLU A 9 7.07 -1.65 29.16
C GLU A 9 5.91 -0.79 28.66
N LEU A 10 4.99 -1.36 27.87
CA LEU A 10 3.79 -0.70 27.35
C LEU A 10 2.77 -0.38 28.45
N ASP A 11 2.54 -1.30 29.39
CA ASP A 11 1.69 -1.07 30.57
C ASP A 11 2.23 0.05 31.45
N SER A 12 3.56 0.22 31.50
CA SER A 12 4.20 1.34 32.20
C SER A 12 3.92 2.68 31.50
N VAL A 13 3.97 2.71 30.17
CA VAL A 13 3.70 3.92 29.37
C VAL A 13 2.24 4.38 29.50
N GLU A 14 1.27 3.46 29.41
CA GLU A 14 -0.14 3.80 29.59
C GLU A 14 -0.43 4.30 31.02
N LYS A 15 0.22 3.75 32.05
CA LYS A 15 0.11 4.23 33.44
C LYS A 15 0.66 5.64 33.63
N VAL A 16 1.78 5.98 32.98
CA VAL A 16 2.36 7.34 32.98
C VAL A 16 1.38 8.35 32.38
N PHE A 17 0.63 7.95 31.36
CA PHE A 17 -0.34 8.81 30.70
C PHE A 17 -1.75 8.80 31.31
N ALA A 18 -2.13 7.74 32.02
CA ALA A 18 -3.37 7.68 32.79
C ALA A 18 -3.35 8.65 33.98
N ALA A 19 -2.15 8.97 34.49
CA ALA A 19 -1.95 10.01 35.51
C ALA A 19 -2.05 11.45 34.95
N GLN A 20 -2.08 11.62 33.62
CA GLN A 20 -2.15 12.92 32.96
C GLN A 20 -3.59 13.15 32.48
N GLU A 21 -4.37 13.86 33.31
CA GLU A 21 -5.82 14.05 33.16
C GLU A 21 -6.29 14.74 31.87
N ALA A 22 -7.52 14.37 31.49
CA ALA A 22 -8.42 14.90 30.45
C ALA A 22 -7.91 14.91 29.01
N VAL A 23 -8.46 13.98 28.20
CA VAL A 23 -8.41 14.07 26.74
C VAL A 23 -9.04 15.42 26.32
N PRO A 24 -8.32 16.29 25.58
CA PRO A 24 -8.86 17.59 25.19
C PRO A 24 -10.10 17.42 24.30
N SER A 25 -10.95 18.45 24.23
CA SER A 25 -12.15 18.43 23.40
C SER A 25 -11.81 18.12 21.93
N TRP A 26 -12.71 17.47 21.20
CA TRP A 26 -12.47 17.06 19.80
C TRP A 26 -12.08 18.23 18.87
N LYS A 27 -12.55 19.45 19.18
CA LYS A 27 -12.20 20.66 18.43
C LYS A 27 -10.72 21.05 18.61
N ASP A 28 -10.19 20.85 19.81
CA ASP A 28 -8.81 21.20 20.16
C ASP A 28 -7.82 20.14 19.68
N GLN A 29 -8.30 18.93 19.36
CA GLN A 29 -7.51 17.88 18.71
C GLN A 29 -7.31 18.13 17.21
N LEU A 30 -8.22 18.88 16.58
CA LEU A 30 -8.20 19.17 15.15
C LEU A 30 -7.45 20.46 14.86
N THR A 31 -6.14 20.37 14.70
CA THR A 31 -5.32 21.55 14.37
C THR A 31 -5.08 21.69 12.87
N PHE A 32 -5.08 22.94 12.39
CA PHE A 32 -4.81 23.26 10.98
C PHE A 32 -3.46 22.69 10.50
N ARG A 33 -2.43 22.75 11.34
CA ARG A 33 -1.10 22.16 11.04
C ARG A 33 -1.18 20.66 10.76
N SER A 34 -2.02 19.94 11.50
CA SER A 34 -2.19 18.49 11.34
C SER A 34 -2.84 18.18 9.99
N PHE A 35 -3.80 18.98 9.54
CA PHE A 35 -4.38 18.83 8.21
C PHE A 35 -3.37 19.12 7.09
N VAL A 36 -2.54 20.16 7.21
CA VAL A 36 -1.53 20.50 6.21
C VAL A 36 -0.48 19.38 6.09
N ILE A 37 0.08 18.93 7.21
CA ILE A 37 1.07 17.84 7.22
C ILE A 37 0.42 16.53 6.75
N GLY A 38 -0.79 16.23 7.22
CA GLY A 38 -1.57 15.08 6.77
C GLY A 38 -1.82 15.08 5.27
N PHE A 39 -2.16 16.22 4.68
CA PHE A 39 -2.37 16.37 3.24
C PHE A 39 -1.08 16.11 2.44
N LEU A 40 0.04 16.72 2.83
CA LEU A 40 1.33 16.51 2.16
C LEU A 40 1.80 15.05 2.24
N LEU A 41 1.68 14.43 3.42
CA LEU A 41 2.00 13.02 3.60
C LEU A 41 1.04 12.11 2.82
N THR A 42 -0.24 12.48 2.71
CA THR A 42 -1.22 11.73 1.91
C THR A 42 -0.82 11.69 0.45
N ILE A 43 -0.37 12.81 -0.14
CA ILE A 43 0.10 12.86 -1.53
C ILE A 43 1.27 11.87 -1.71
N LEU A 44 2.28 11.95 -0.83
CA LEU A 44 3.46 11.09 -0.90
C LEU A 44 3.11 9.60 -0.81
N ILE A 45 2.31 9.20 0.19
CA ILE A 45 1.94 7.80 0.40
C ILE A 45 1.00 7.29 -0.70
N THR A 46 0.15 8.16 -1.27
CA THR A 46 -0.73 7.79 -2.38
C THR A 46 0.07 7.38 -3.61
N PHE A 47 1.11 8.13 -3.99
CA PHE A 47 1.97 7.74 -5.11
C PHE A 47 2.63 6.37 -4.90
N ILE A 48 3.09 6.11 -3.67
CA ILE A 48 3.68 4.82 -3.31
C ILE A 48 2.63 3.71 -3.42
N LYS A 49 1.43 3.91 -2.86
CA LYS A 49 0.35 2.91 -2.90
C LYS A 49 -0.14 2.61 -4.31
N VAL A 50 -0.35 3.61 -5.16
CA VAL A 50 -0.75 3.40 -6.56
C VAL A 50 0.33 2.62 -7.30
N LYS A 51 1.60 2.98 -7.11
CA LYS A 51 2.72 2.27 -7.74
C LYS A 51 2.82 0.82 -7.25
N VAL A 52 2.67 0.57 -5.95
CA VAL A 52 2.65 -0.79 -5.41
C VAL A 52 1.45 -1.53 -5.99
N SER A 53 0.24 -0.95 -5.96
CA SER A 53 -0.98 -1.58 -6.48
C SER A 53 -0.88 -2.02 -7.94
N LEU A 54 -0.20 -1.25 -8.79
CA LEU A 54 -0.04 -1.58 -10.22
C LEU A 54 0.98 -2.70 -10.47
N ASN A 55 1.92 -2.91 -9.54
CA ASN A 55 2.98 -3.92 -9.69
C ASN A 55 2.68 -5.20 -8.89
N THR A 56 2.16 -5.04 -7.68
CA THR A 56 1.72 -6.07 -6.76
C THR A 56 0.38 -5.65 -6.18
N GLU A 57 -0.66 -6.43 -6.46
CA GLU A 57 -1.99 -6.21 -5.89
C GLU A 57 -2.01 -6.35 -4.33
N ILE A 58 -0.90 -6.81 -3.75
CA ILE A 58 -0.68 -6.93 -2.31
C ILE A 58 -0.10 -5.62 -1.76
N ILE A 59 -0.88 -4.89 -0.97
CA ILE A 59 -0.43 -3.67 -0.29
C ILE A 59 -0.22 -3.93 1.21
N PRO A 60 0.99 -3.72 1.77
CA PRO A 60 1.20 -3.80 3.20
C PRO A 60 0.51 -2.65 3.94
N SER A 61 0.19 -2.87 5.22
CA SER A 61 -0.30 -1.79 6.08
C SER A 61 0.77 -0.72 6.26
N LEU A 62 0.52 0.49 5.75
CA LEU A 62 1.40 1.65 5.91
C LEU A 62 1.02 2.52 7.13
N ASN A 63 0.17 2.02 8.02
CA ASN A 63 -0.36 2.75 9.16
C ASN A 63 0.74 3.19 10.14
N VAL A 64 1.74 2.32 10.35
CA VAL A 64 2.92 2.57 11.20
C VAL A 64 3.80 3.66 10.59
N CYS A 65 4.06 3.61 9.28
CA CYS A 65 4.83 4.62 8.58
C CYS A 65 4.14 6.00 8.65
N ALA A 66 2.82 6.05 8.49
CA ALA A 66 2.05 7.28 8.60
C ALA A 66 2.16 7.92 10.00
N GLY A 67 2.06 7.11 11.07
CA GLY A 67 2.20 7.60 12.45
C GLY A 67 3.62 8.06 12.82
N LEU A 68 4.66 7.40 12.29
CA LEU A 68 6.06 7.77 12.49
C LEU A 68 6.44 9.05 11.75
N LEU A 69 6.08 9.15 10.46
CA LEU A 69 6.36 10.33 9.65
C LEU A 69 5.55 11.54 10.13
N GLY A 70 4.29 11.35 10.54
CA GLY A 70 3.46 12.38 11.15
C GLY A 70 4.12 12.99 12.39
N TYR A 71 4.60 12.14 13.31
CA TYR A 71 5.32 12.57 14.51
C TYR A 71 6.57 13.38 14.15
N PHE A 72 7.37 12.89 13.21
CA PHE A 72 8.61 13.56 12.81
C PHE A 72 8.34 14.93 12.17
N CYS A 73 7.41 15.00 11.22
CA CYS A 73 7.04 16.25 10.55
C CYS A 73 6.47 17.28 11.55
N LEU A 74 5.62 16.88 12.48
CA LEU A 74 5.11 17.78 13.51
C LEU A 74 6.21 18.24 14.47
N LYS A 75 7.16 17.36 14.81
CA LYS A 75 8.30 17.72 15.66
C LYS A 75 9.19 18.77 15.00
N VAL A 76 9.51 18.59 13.71
CA VAL A 76 10.26 19.59 12.93
C VAL A 76 9.48 20.90 12.82
N TRP A 77 8.17 20.83 12.56
CA TRP A 77 7.32 22.01 12.50
C TRP A 77 7.28 22.77 13.82
N THR A 78 7.18 22.07 14.95
CA THR A 78 7.12 22.67 16.29
C THR A 78 8.47 23.25 16.73
N GLN A 79 9.59 22.72 16.21
CA GLN A 79 10.90 23.33 16.38
C GLN A 79 11.02 24.65 15.60
N CYS A 80 10.39 24.76 14.44
CA CYS A 80 10.37 25.98 13.64
C CYS A 80 9.29 26.99 14.09
N SER A 81 8.19 26.52 14.67
CA SER A 81 7.03 27.32 15.08
C SER A 81 6.66 27.02 16.54
N SER A 82 7.04 27.93 17.42
CA SER A 82 7.06 27.77 18.88
C SER A 82 5.69 27.88 19.59
N GLN A 83 4.57 27.94 18.86
CA GLN A 83 3.33 28.45 19.44
C GLN A 83 2.38 27.41 20.05
N LEU A 84 2.53 26.10 19.82
CA LEU A 84 1.57 25.11 20.35
C LEU A 84 2.22 23.78 20.75
N PRO A 85 1.90 23.23 21.95
CA PRO A 85 2.41 21.93 22.40
C PRO A 85 1.94 20.82 21.45
N PHE A 86 2.84 19.89 21.15
CA PHE A 86 2.58 18.76 20.27
C PHE A 86 1.84 17.66 21.04
N THR A 87 0.65 17.29 20.58
CA THR A 87 -0.21 16.31 21.28
C THR A 87 -0.30 14.98 20.56
N ARG A 88 -0.55 13.91 21.33
CA ARG A 88 -0.77 12.55 20.81
C ARG A 88 -1.95 12.47 19.85
N GLN A 89 -3.00 13.25 20.14
CA GLN A 89 -4.23 13.28 19.35
C GLN A 89 -3.98 13.90 17.96
N GLU A 90 -3.16 14.94 17.87
CA GLU A 90 -2.79 15.51 16.56
C GLU A 90 -2.07 14.49 15.67
N ASN A 91 -1.16 13.69 16.23
CA ASN A 91 -0.49 12.64 15.45
C ASN A 91 -1.48 11.55 14.99
N SER A 92 -2.48 11.23 15.82
CA SER A 92 -3.57 10.32 15.46
C SER A 92 -4.44 10.88 14.33
N VAL A 93 -4.72 12.18 14.35
CA VAL A 93 -5.46 12.87 13.27
C VAL A 93 -4.67 12.80 11.95
N ILE A 94 -3.37 13.10 11.97
CA ILE A 94 -2.51 12.98 10.77
C ILE A 94 -2.54 11.55 10.24
N GLN A 95 -2.31 10.57 11.11
CA GLN A 95 -2.30 9.16 10.73
C GLN A 95 -3.63 8.76 10.08
N THR A 96 -4.75 9.19 10.67
CA THR A 96 -6.09 8.90 10.15
C THR A 96 -6.30 9.53 8.78
N CYS A 97 -5.93 10.80 8.59
CA CYS A 97 -6.02 11.48 7.29
C CYS A 97 -5.19 10.77 6.21
N VAL A 98 -3.96 10.41 6.53
CA VAL A 98 -3.06 9.73 5.59
C VAL A 98 -3.58 8.36 5.21
N VAL A 99 -4.04 7.56 6.18
CA VAL A 99 -4.56 6.22 5.93
C VAL A 99 -5.88 6.27 5.16
N ALA A 100 -6.78 7.19 5.49
CA ALA A 100 -8.04 7.37 4.79
C ALA A 100 -7.82 7.83 3.33
N GLY A 101 -7.04 8.90 3.13
CA GLY A 101 -6.79 9.45 1.80
C GLY A 101 -6.02 8.48 0.89
N SER A 102 -4.96 7.86 1.41
CA SER A 102 -4.20 6.87 0.65
C SER A 102 -4.93 5.54 0.50
N GLY A 103 -5.90 5.23 1.38
CA GLY A 103 -6.77 4.05 1.27
C GLY A 103 -7.66 4.11 0.05
N ILE A 104 -8.24 5.28 -0.25
CA ILE A 104 -9.08 5.52 -1.43
C ILE A 104 -8.32 5.25 -2.73
N ALA A 105 -7.01 5.54 -2.78
CA ALA A 105 -6.20 5.24 -3.94
C ALA A 105 -6.16 3.74 -4.29
N PHE A 106 -6.32 2.86 -3.30
CA PHE A 106 -6.41 1.43 -3.51
C PHE A 106 -7.87 0.96 -3.65
N SER A 107 -8.71 1.21 -2.64
CA SER A 107 -10.09 0.72 -2.61
C SER A 107 -10.97 1.33 -3.70
N GLY A 108 -10.65 2.56 -4.12
CA GLY A 108 -11.32 3.27 -5.22
C GLY A 108 -10.99 2.71 -6.61
N GLY A 109 -10.18 1.65 -6.71
CA GLY A 109 -9.96 0.92 -7.95
C GLY A 109 -9.01 1.59 -8.92
N PHE A 110 -8.27 2.61 -8.48
CA PHE A 110 -7.26 3.26 -9.31
C PHE A 110 -6.12 2.32 -9.70
N GLY A 111 -5.96 1.16 -9.07
CA GLY A 111 -4.99 0.14 -9.52
C GLY A 111 -5.57 -0.93 -10.45
N SER A 112 -6.90 -0.98 -10.61
CA SER A 112 -7.59 -2.12 -11.22
C SER A 112 -8.72 -1.67 -12.15
N TYR A 113 -9.98 -1.76 -11.68
CA TYR A 113 -11.17 -1.59 -12.50
C TYR A 113 -11.34 -0.16 -13.02
N MET A 114 -10.85 0.86 -12.31
CA MET A 114 -11.01 2.26 -12.73
C MET A 114 -10.10 2.61 -13.92
N PHE A 115 -8.92 1.99 -14.01
CA PHE A 115 -8.11 2.07 -15.23
C PHE A 115 -8.70 1.21 -16.34
N ALA A 116 -9.19 0.01 -16.02
CA ALA A 116 -9.77 -0.91 -17.00
C ALA A 116 -10.97 -0.31 -17.77
N LEU A 117 -11.73 0.60 -17.16
CA LEU A 117 -12.84 1.32 -17.79
C LEU A 117 -12.41 2.30 -18.91
N SER A 118 -11.11 2.61 -19.02
CA SER A 118 -10.60 3.54 -20.02
C SER A 118 -10.69 2.96 -21.43
N GLY A 119 -11.15 3.77 -22.39
CA GLY A 119 -11.25 3.38 -23.80
C GLY A 119 -9.91 2.96 -24.42
N ARG A 120 -8.77 3.43 -23.87
CA ARG A 120 -7.44 2.97 -24.32
C ARG A 120 -7.19 1.50 -24.01
N ILE A 121 -7.62 1.02 -22.85
CA ILE A 121 -7.45 -0.37 -22.45
C ILE A 121 -8.46 -1.26 -23.18
N ALA A 122 -9.69 -0.78 -23.34
CA ALA A 122 -10.70 -1.46 -24.15
C ALA A 122 -10.23 -1.65 -25.61
N GLY A 123 -9.62 -0.63 -26.22
CA GLY A 123 -9.05 -0.74 -27.56
C GLY A 123 -7.90 -1.75 -27.68
N GLN A 124 -7.18 -2.02 -26.59
CA GLN A 124 -6.12 -3.04 -26.52
C GLN A 124 -6.66 -4.45 -26.29
N SER A 125 -7.89 -4.60 -25.80
CA SER A 125 -8.52 -5.91 -25.53
C SER A 125 -9.07 -6.62 -26.76
N GLY A 126 -8.97 -6.02 -27.96
CA GLY A 126 -9.21 -6.70 -29.23
C GLY A 126 -10.66 -7.08 -29.53
N ASP A 127 -11.64 -6.53 -28.81
CA ASP A 127 -13.06 -6.83 -29.01
C ASP A 127 -13.68 -5.80 -29.98
N PRO A 128 -13.93 -6.14 -31.26
CA PRO A 128 -14.42 -5.21 -32.26
C PRO A 128 -15.94 -5.07 -32.10
N GLY A 129 -16.41 -4.35 -31.09
CA GLY A 129 -17.84 -4.04 -30.96
C GLY A 129 -18.36 -3.72 -29.56
N SER A 130 -17.61 -4.02 -28.49
CA SER A 130 -18.06 -3.67 -27.15
C SER A 130 -17.85 -2.17 -26.89
N LYS A 131 -18.95 -1.41 -26.92
CA LYS A 131 -19.02 -0.03 -26.40
C LYS A 131 -19.02 0.00 -24.85
N ASP A 132 -18.56 -1.08 -24.21
CA ASP A 132 -18.53 -1.26 -22.76
C ASP A 132 -17.30 -0.58 -22.13
N PHE A 133 -16.95 0.61 -22.63
CA PHE A 133 -15.95 1.47 -22.03
C PHE A 133 -16.60 2.78 -21.63
N LYS A 134 -16.32 3.22 -20.41
CA LYS A 134 -16.77 4.52 -19.92
C LYS A 134 -15.53 5.30 -19.55
N ASN A 135 -15.16 6.26 -20.40
CA ASN A 135 -14.08 7.18 -20.07
C ASN A 135 -14.48 7.94 -18.81
N PRO A 136 -13.81 7.70 -17.67
CA PRO A 136 -14.24 8.25 -16.41
C PRO A 136 -13.88 9.74 -16.41
N SER A 137 -14.90 10.61 -16.45
CA SER A 137 -14.68 12.04 -16.28
C SER A 137 -14.26 12.32 -14.83
N PRO A 138 -13.41 13.32 -14.55
CA PRO A 138 -12.95 13.60 -13.19
C PRO A 138 -14.11 13.80 -12.19
N TRP A 139 -15.17 14.47 -12.61
CA TRP A 139 -16.36 14.69 -11.80
C TRP A 139 -17.16 13.41 -11.53
N TRP A 140 -17.26 12.51 -12.50
CA TRP A 140 -17.91 11.22 -12.29
C TRP A 140 -17.10 10.36 -11.31
N MET A 141 -15.77 10.38 -11.39
CA MET A 141 -14.90 9.69 -10.44
C MET A 141 -15.07 10.25 -9.03
N ILE A 142 -15.10 11.57 -8.87
CA ILE A 142 -15.35 12.21 -7.58
C ILE A 142 -16.71 11.78 -7.01
N GLY A 143 -17.77 11.81 -7.83
CA GLY A 143 -19.10 11.37 -7.42
C GLY A 143 -19.14 9.89 -7.01
N PHE A 144 -18.53 9.01 -7.81
CA PHE A 144 -18.43 7.58 -7.52
C PHE A 144 -17.66 7.32 -6.21
N LEU A 145 -16.49 7.94 -6.03
CA LEU A 145 -15.67 7.76 -4.84
C LEU A 145 -16.34 8.34 -3.60
N MET A 146 -17.05 9.46 -3.72
CA MET A 146 -17.87 9.97 -2.63
C MET A 146 -18.95 8.95 -2.24
N LEU A 147 -19.73 8.45 -3.20
CA LEU A 147 -20.78 7.47 -2.91
C LEU A 147 -20.24 6.21 -2.21
N VAL A 148 -19.16 5.63 -2.74
CA VAL A 148 -18.53 4.44 -2.16
C VAL A 148 -17.96 4.73 -0.76
N SER A 149 -17.34 5.89 -0.56
CA SER A 149 -16.76 6.26 0.73
C SER A 149 -17.83 6.54 1.79
N PHE A 150 -18.91 7.23 1.42
CA PHE A 150 -20.03 7.51 2.32
C PHE A 150 -20.75 6.22 2.73
N LEU A 151 -20.99 5.31 1.80
CA LEU A 151 -21.58 4.00 2.11
C LEU A 151 -20.70 3.21 3.08
N GLY A 152 -19.38 3.19 2.86
CA GLY A 152 -18.41 2.55 3.75
C GLY A 152 -18.41 3.17 5.15
N LEU A 153 -18.47 4.50 5.25
CA LEU A 153 -18.54 5.20 6.54
C LEU A 153 -19.83 4.87 7.30
N LEU A 154 -20.98 4.90 6.62
CA LEU A 154 -22.28 4.59 7.23
C LEU A 154 -22.39 3.13 7.66
N SER A 155 -21.83 2.19 6.88
CA SER A 155 -21.77 0.77 7.23
C SER A 155 -20.79 0.50 8.40
N GLY A 156 -19.73 1.30 8.53
CA GLY A 156 -18.75 1.16 9.60
C GLY A 156 -19.27 1.51 11.00
N ILE A 157 -20.28 2.39 11.11
CA ILE A 157 -20.88 2.80 12.40
C ILE A 157 -21.55 1.64 13.13
N PRO A 158 -22.53 0.91 12.55
CA PRO A 158 -23.17 -0.22 13.22
C PRO A 158 -22.17 -1.36 13.46
N LEU A 159 -21.24 -1.58 12.52
CA LEU A 159 -20.23 -2.62 12.66
C LEU A 159 -19.30 -2.35 13.84
N ARG A 160 -18.92 -1.08 14.07
CA ARG A 160 -18.17 -0.66 15.26
C ARG A 160 -18.95 -0.94 16.54
N LYS A 161 -20.24 -0.61 16.57
CA LYS A 161 -21.07 -0.85 17.75
C LYS A 161 -21.10 -2.33 18.10
N ILE A 162 -21.39 -3.18 17.13
CA ILE A 162 -21.48 -4.64 17.34
C ILE A 162 -20.11 -5.24 17.69
N LEU A 163 -19.09 -5.01 16.87
CA LEU A 163 -17.79 -5.68 17.05
C LEU A 163 -16.98 -5.15 18.23
N ILE A 164 -16.96 -3.83 18.42
CA ILE A 164 -16.10 -3.20 19.44
C ILE A 164 -16.84 -2.97 20.75
N VAL A 165 -18.09 -2.48 20.72
CA VAL A 165 -18.83 -2.18 21.96
C VAL A 165 -19.48 -3.44 22.51
N ASP A 166 -20.20 -4.20 21.68
CA ASP A 166 -20.99 -5.34 22.16
C ASP A 166 -20.13 -6.60 22.32
N PHE A 167 -19.28 -6.92 21.33
CA PHE A 167 -18.40 -8.10 21.37
C PHE A 167 -17.02 -7.86 22.03
N ASN A 168 -16.67 -6.60 22.33
CA ASN A 168 -15.39 -6.21 22.94
C ASN A 168 -14.15 -6.83 22.25
N LEU A 169 -14.22 -7.00 20.93
CA LEU A 169 -13.11 -7.54 20.16
C LEU A 169 -12.04 -6.46 20.01
N SER A 170 -10.82 -6.79 20.45
CA SER A 170 -9.68 -5.91 20.21
C SER A 170 -9.48 -5.75 18.70
N TYR A 171 -9.41 -4.51 18.22
CA TYR A 171 -9.16 -4.22 16.81
C TYR A 171 -7.64 -4.08 16.60
N PRO A 172 -6.93 -5.18 16.28
CA PRO A 172 -5.48 -5.29 16.52
C PRO A 172 -4.66 -4.22 15.78
N SER A 173 -5.09 -3.83 14.58
CA SER A 173 -4.37 -2.81 13.80
C SER A 173 -4.47 -1.41 14.41
N ALA A 174 -5.65 -0.99 14.90
CA ALA A 174 -5.75 0.32 15.55
C ALA A 174 -5.13 0.29 16.95
N THR A 175 -5.29 -0.81 17.70
CA THR A 175 -4.66 -0.97 19.01
C THR A 175 -3.13 -0.85 18.90
N ALA A 176 -2.50 -1.55 17.94
CA ALA A 176 -1.07 -1.45 17.68
C ALA A 176 -0.65 -0.03 17.26
N THR A 177 -1.47 0.67 16.48
CA THR A 177 -1.20 2.06 16.08
C THR A 177 -1.29 3.01 17.28
N GLY A 178 -2.28 2.84 18.16
CA GLY A 178 -2.42 3.61 19.39
C GLY A 178 -1.19 3.44 20.30
N TYR A 179 -0.78 2.19 20.53
CA TYR A 179 0.44 1.87 21.28
C TYR A 179 1.70 2.49 20.66
N LEU A 180 1.83 2.44 19.33
CA LEU A 180 2.92 3.10 18.63
C LEU A 180 2.91 4.61 18.91
N ILE A 181 1.78 5.30 18.69
CA ILE A 181 1.69 6.76 18.90
C ILE A 181 2.02 7.13 20.35
N ASN A 182 1.53 6.35 21.32
CA ASN A 182 1.85 6.55 22.73
C ASN A 182 3.35 6.37 23.01
N SER A 183 3.96 5.31 22.47
CA SER A 183 5.41 5.09 22.61
C SER A 183 6.24 6.23 22.03
N LEU A 184 5.84 6.83 20.90
CA LEU A 184 6.58 7.92 20.24
C LEU A 184 6.66 9.19 21.08
N HIS A 185 5.70 9.41 21.98
CA HIS A 185 5.65 10.57 22.85
C HIS A 185 6.41 10.39 24.16
N THR A 186 7.07 9.25 24.35
CA THR A 186 7.99 9.02 25.47
C THR A 186 9.41 9.49 25.13
N PRO A 187 10.25 9.88 26.11
CA PRO A 187 11.63 10.30 25.85
C PRO A 187 12.50 9.19 25.22
N GLN A 188 12.21 7.93 25.52
CA GLN A 188 12.88 6.77 24.92
C GLN A 188 12.39 6.52 23.49
N GLY A 189 11.06 6.53 23.26
CA GLY A 189 10.48 6.34 21.93
C GLY A 189 10.82 7.47 20.96
N ALA A 190 11.00 8.71 21.42
CA ALA A 190 11.48 9.82 20.61
C ALA A 190 12.89 9.58 20.03
N LYS A 191 13.78 8.90 20.77
CA LYS A 191 15.12 8.51 20.29
C LYS A 191 15.01 7.38 19.26
N LEU A 192 14.16 6.38 19.52
CA LEU A 192 13.92 5.27 18.60
C LEU A 192 13.32 5.76 17.27
N ALA A 193 12.33 6.65 17.34
CA ALA A 193 11.70 7.27 16.17
C ALA A 193 12.72 8.00 15.29
N ARG A 194 13.63 8.76 15.90
CA ARG A 194 14.69 9.47 15.17
C ARG A 194 15.64 8.50 14.46
N ASN A 195 15.99 7.40 15.11
CA ASN A 195 16.81 6.36 14.48
C ASN A 195 16.07 5.69 13.32
N GLN A 196 14.80 5.34 13.51
CA GLN A 196 13.98 4.73 12.46
C GLN A 196 13.82 5.65 11.24
N VAL A 197 13.55 6.95 11.43
CA VAL A 197 13.47 7.91 10.32
C VAL A 197 14.82 8.08 9.62
N LYS A 198 15.93 8.07 10.37
CA LYS A 198 17.28 8.11 9.78
C LYS A 198 17.55 6.87 8.91
N GLU A 199 17.17 5.68 9.38
CA GLU A 199 17.28 4.46 8.59
C GLU A 199 16.37 4.52 7.35
N MET A 200 15.11 4.94 7.49
CA MET A 200 14.21 5.14 6.35
C MET A 200 14.82 6.07 5.30
N GLY A 201 15.37 7.21 5.71
CA GLY A 201 16.04 8.14 4.80
C GLY A 201 17.24 7.55 4.07
N LYS A 202 18.08 6.76 4.75
CA LYS A 202 19.19 6.03 4.11
C LYS A 202 18.71 5.07 3.04
N TYR A 203 17.73 4.22 3.35
CA TYR A 203 17.20 3.24 2.40
C TYR A 203 16.43 3.90 1.26
N THR A 204 15.78 5.05 1.48
CA THR A 204 15.22 5.87 0.41
C THR A 204 16.30 6.41 -0.52
N ALA A 205 17.41 6.93 0.01
CA ALA A 205 18.53 7.40 -0.81
C ALA A 205 19.18 6.27 -1.62
N ILE A 206 19.38 5.10 -1.00
CA ILE A 206 19.87 3.90 -1.69
C ILE A 206 18.89 3.45 -2.78
N SER A 207 17.58 3.42 -2.48
CA SER A 207 16.54 3.09 -3.46
C SER A 207 16.53 4.06 -4.63
N PHE A 208 16.67 5.35 -4.36
CA PHE A 208 16.70 6.39 -5.37
C PHE A 208 17.95 6.27 -6.25
N GLY A 209 19.12 6.05 -5.64
CA GLY A 209 20.37 5.79 -6.36
C GLY A 209 20.27 4.55 -7.25
N TRP A 210 19.68 3.46 -6.73
CA TRP A 210 19.44 2.25 -7.53
C TRP A 210 18.44 2.48 -8.67
N ALA A 211 17.35 3.21 -8.42
CA ALA A 211 16.37 3.55 -9.45
C ALA A 211 17.00 4.41 -10.56
N MET A 212 17.84 5.38 -10.19
CA MET A 212 18.59 6.21 -11.12
C MET A 212 19.60 5.37 -11.93
N PHE A 213 20.28 4.42 -11.31
CA PHE A 213 21.15 3.47 -11.99
C PHE A 213 20.38 2.58 -12.99
N LYS A 214 19.23 2.01 -12.59
CA LYS A 214 18.36 1.24 -13.49
C LYS A 214 17.85 2.10 -14.66
N TRP A 215 17.48 3.34 -14.39
CA TRP A 215 17.01 4.28 -15.41
C TRP A 215 18.12 4.62 -16.43
N LEU A 216 19.34 4.93 -15.96
CA LEU A 216 20.49 5.20 -16.83
C LEU A 216 20.90 3.99 -17.68
N GLY A 217 20.71 2.77 -17.15
CA GLY A 217 21.04 1.52 -17.82
C GLY A 217 19.92 0.89 -18.65
N SER A 218 18.71 1.47 -18.65
CA SER A 218 17.58 0.97 -19.44
C SER A 218 17.60 1.59 -20.83
N ARG A 219 18.08 0.84 -21.82
CA ARG A 219 18.01 1.18 -23.25
C ARG A 219 16.95 0.27 -23.91
N GLY A 220 15.68 0.61 -23.73
CA GLY A 220 14.55 -0.04 -24.41
C GLY A 220 13.71 -1.00 -23.55
N GLN A 221 12.62 -1.50 -24.15
CA GLN A 221 11.47 -2.15 -23.49
C GLN A 221 11.77 -3.56 -22.92
N ASP A 222 12.86 -4.21 -23.34
CA ASP A 222 13.28 -5.55 -22.89
C ASP A 222 14.80 -5.65 -22.66
N CYS A 223 15.51 -4.53 -22.52
CA CYS A 223 16.97 -4.51 -22.37
C CYS A 223 17.42 -3.54 -21.28
N GLY A 224 17.94 -4.11 -20.18
CA GLY A 224 18.57 -3.36 -19.11
C GLY A 224 18.92 -4.22 -17.90
N TYR A 225 19.55 -3.62 -16.88
CA TYR A 225 19.90 -4.28 -15.60
C TYR A 225 18.68 -4.67 -14.75
N ALA A 226 17.45 -4.43 -15.23
CA ALA A 226 16.20 -4.79 -14.56
C ALA A 226 15.79 -6.26 -14.78
N THR A 227 16.31 -6.92 -15.83
CA THR A 227 15.93 -8.29 -16.20
C THR A 227 17.18 -9.14 -16.39
N ILE A 228 17.85 -9.48 -15.28
CA ILE A 228 19.06 -10.32 -15.34
C ILE A 228 18.62 -11.79 -15.48
N PRO A 229 18.96 -12.49 -16.58
CA PRO A 229 18.55 -13.87 -16.80
C PRO A 229 19.47 -14.85 -16.04
N TYR A 230 19.39 -14.86 -14.70
CA TYR A 230 20.19 -15.75 -13.84
C TYR A 230 19.93 -17.24 -14.10
N PHE A 231 18.71 -17.61 -14.48
CA PHE A 231 18.29 -19.01 -14.70
C PHE A 231 18.39 -19.46 -16.18
N GLY A 232 19.09 -18.68 -17.03
CA GLY A 232 19.30 -18.99 -18.44
C GLY A 232 18.21 -18.47 -19.39
N ARG A 233 18.47 -18.52 -20.71
CA ARG A 233 17.60 -17.94 -21.75
C ARG A 233 16.22 -18.59 -21.85
N ARG A 234 16.13 -19.89 -21.50
CA ARG A 234 14.87 -20.67 -21.52
C ARG A 234 13.94 -20.32 -20.34
N ALA A 235 14.50 -19.92 -19.20
CA ALA A 235 13.72 -19.39 -18.09
C ALA A 235 13.25 -17.95 -18.39
N HIS A 236 14.09 -17.15 -19.07
CA HIS A 236 13.74 -15.81 -19.50
C HIS A 236 12.57 -15.78 -20.50
N SER A 237 12.48 -16.75 -21.42
CA SER A 237 11.33 -16.87 -22.33
C SER A 237 10.02 -17.21 -21.61
N LEU A 238 10.09 -17.87 -20.45
CA LEU A 238 8.96 -18.13 -19.55
C LEU A 238 8.70 -16.97 -18.58
N LYS A 239 9.29 -15.78 -18.82
CA LYS A 239 9.24 -14.58 -17.94
C LYS A 239 9.76 -14.83 -16.52
N PHE A 240 10.55 -15.89 -16.32
CA PHE A 240 11.20 -16.19 -15.04
C PHE A 240 12.56 -15.50 -14.97
N TYR A 241 12.58 -14.27 -14.47
CA TYR A 241 13.78 -13.46 -14.24
C TYR A 241 13.73 -12.78 -12.87
N LEU A 242 14.89 -12.42 -12.33
CA LEU A 242 14.98 -11.67 -11.09
C LEU A 242 15.10 -10.17 -11.40
N ASP A 243 14.09 -9.40 -11.01
CA ASP A 243 14.16 -7.93 -10.97
C ASP A 243 14.45 -7.48 -9.54
N PHE A 244 15.61 -6.85 -9.34
CA PHE A 244 15.92 -6.20 -8.08
C PHE A 244 15.22 -4.83 -8.03
N SER A 245 14.06 -4.79 -7.38
CA SER A 245 13.32 -3.57 -7.11
C SER A 245 13.45 -3.18 -5.64
N ALA A 246 14.01 -1.99 -5.41
CA ALA A 246 14.19 -1.46 -4.06
C ALA A 246 12.86 -1.19 -3.33
N ILE A 247 11.76 -1.01 -4.08
CA ILE A 247 10.41 -0.92 -3.52
C ILE A 247 10.02 -2.24 -2.83
N TYR A 248 10.36 -3.40 -3.41
CA TYR A 248 10.09 -4.70 -2.80
C TYR A 248 10.98 -5.01 -1.61
N VAL A 249 12.21 -4.47 -1.58
CA VAL A 249 13.04 -4.52 -0.38
C VAL A 249 12.33 -3.76 0.76
N GLY A 250 11.82 -2.56 0.49
CA GLY A 250 11.04 -1.79 1.46
C GLY A 250 9.77 -2.48 1.93
N VAL A 251 8.98 -3.05 1.01
CA VAL A 251 7.77 -3.84 1.34
C VAL A 251 8.15 -5.07 2.18
N GLY A 252 9.21 -5.78 1.82
CA GLY A 252 9.69 -6.96 2.53
C GLY A 252 10.22 -6.67 3.95
N MET A 253 10.72 -5.45 4.21
CA MET A 253 11.09 -4.99 5.55
C MET A 253 9.88 -4.71 6.45
N VAL A 254 8.72 -4.38 5.86
CA VAL A 254 7.48 -4.08 6.60
C VAL A 254 6.64 -5.34 6.80
N CYS A 255 6.65 -6.25 5.83
CA CYS A 255 5.89 -7.50 5.88
C CYS A 255 6.58 -8.57 6.74
N PRO A 256 5.81 -9.37 7.52
CA PRO A 256 6.33 -10.57 8.16
C PRO A 256 6.99 -11.54 7.16
N HIS A 257 8.05 -12.23 7.60
CA HIS A 257 8.80 -13.16 6.74
C HIS A 257 7.93 -14.28 6.14
N ILE A 258 6.86 -14.69 6.82
CA ILE A 258 5.93 -15.70 6.31
C ILE A 258 5.27 -15.24 5.00
N ILE A 259 4.88 -13.97 4.90
CA ILE A 259 4.27 -13.42 3.69
C ILE A 259 5.29 -13.38 2.57
N ASN A 260 6.53 -12.96 2.86
CA ASN A 260 7.61 -12.91 1.87
C ASN A 260 7.90 -14.31 1.29
N ILE A 261 7.93 -15.34 2.14
CA ILE A 261 8.13 -16.74 1.72
C ILE A 261 6.93 -17.24 0.92
N SER A 262 5.70 -16.97 1.36
CA SER A 262 4.49 -17.38 0.63
C SER A 262 4.40 -16.74 -0.75
N VAL A 263 4.72 -15.45 -0.88
CA VAL A 263 4.75 -14.75 -2.17
C VAL A 263 5.84 -15.33 -3.08
N LEU A 264 7.02 -15.65 -2.53
CA LEU A 264 8.09 -16.30 -3.28
C LEU A 264 7.67 -17.68 -3.80
N LEU A 265 7.12 -18.54 -2.94
CA LEU A 265 6.64 -19.87 -3.31
C LEU A 265 5.50 -19.79 -4.33
N GLY A 266 4.55 -18.86 -4.14
CA GLY A 266 3.47 -18.60 -5.10
C GLY A 266 4.00 -18.17 -6.47
N GLY A 267 5.02 -17.30 -6.51
CA GLY A 267 5.70 -16.90 -7.73
C GLY A 267 6.39 -18.06 -8.44
N ILE A 268 7.08 -18.93 -7.70
CA ILE A 268 7.74 -20.13 -8.25
C ILE A 268 6.70 -21.12 -8.78
N LEU A 269 5.62 -21.39 -8.04
CA LEU A 269 4.56 -22.28 -8.50
C LEU A 269 3.83 -21.73 -9.72
N SER A 270 3.56 -20.42 -9.76
CA SER A 270 2.87 -19.78 -10.88
C SER A 270 3.71 -19.76 -12.15
N TRP A 271 4.86 -19.08 -12.12
CA TRP A 271 5.69 -18.89 -13.31
C TRP A 271 6.57 -20.10 -13.62
N GLY A 272 7.00 -20.85 -12.61
CA GLY A 272 7.87 -22.00 -12.77
C GLY A 272 7.15 -23.32 -13.09
N LEU A 273 5.90 -23.49 -12.67
CA LEU A 273 5.15 -24.75 -12.88
C LEU A 273 3.85 -24.55 -13.67
N MET A 274 2.97 -23.62 -13.26
CA MET A 274 1.66 -23.45 -13.93
C MET A 274 1.81 -22.93 -15.36
N TRP A 275 2.61 -21.90 -15.58
CA TRP A 275 2.81 -21.32 -16.92
C TRP A 275 3.33 -22.34 -17.97
N PRO A 276 4.39 -23.14 -17.71
CA PRO A 276 4.84 -24.15 -18.66
C PRO A 276 3.84 -25.32 -18.85
N LEU A 277 3.01 -25.64 -17.86
CA LEU A 277 1.93 -26.62 -18.01
C LEU A 277 0.83 -26.10 -18.94
N ILE A 278 0.47 -24.81 -18.82
CA ILE A 278 -0.51 -24.14 -19.70
C ILE A 278 0.04 -24.04 -21.12
N GLU A 279 1.33 -23.75 -21.30
CA GLU A 279 1.97 -23.68 -22.61
C GLU A 279 1.93 -25.02 -23.36
N ARG A 280 2.03 -26.14 -22.64
CA ARG A 280 1.86 -27.50 -23.23
C ARG A 280 0.44 -27.79 -23.70
N ARG A 281 -0.56 -27.05 -23.24
CA ARG A 281 -1.98 -27.18 -23.63
C ARG A 281 -2.39 -26.16 -24.71
N LYS A 282 -1.43 -25.49 -25.34
CA LYS A 282 -1.65 -24.60 -26.48
C LYS A 282 -2.26 -25.39 -27.64
N GLY A 283 -3.40 -24.94 -28.15
CA GLY A 283 -4.21 -25.65 -29.17
C GLY A 283 -5.47 -26.32 -28.61
N ASP A 284 -5.43 -26.84 -27.38
CA ASP A 284 -6.60 -27.45 -26.71
C ASP A 284 -7.38 -26.41 -25.89
N TRP A 285 -6.68 -25.54 -25.16
CA TRP A 285 -7.28 -24.57 -24.22
C TRP A 285 -7.35 -23.15 -24.77
N TYR A 286 -6.49 -22.81 -25.72
CA TYR A 286 -6.47 -21.50 -26.40
C TYR A 286 -5.78 -21.65 -27.77
N SER A 287 -6.15 -20.79 -28.72
CA SER A 287 -5.72 -20.92 -30.12
C SER A 287 -4.20 -20.80 -30.30
N ALA A 288 -3.65 -21.61 -31.20
CA ALA A 288 -2.21 -21.71 -31.43
C ALA A 288 -1.59 -20.44 -32.06
N ASP A 289 -2.41 -19.63 -32.73
CA ASP A 289 -1.99 -18.44 -33.48
C ASP A 289 -1.81 -17.19 -32.59
N LEU A 290 -2.14 -17.27 -31.31
CA LEU A 290 -2.01 -16.15 -30.38
C LEU A 290 -0.55 -15.94 -29.94
N SER A 291 -0.08 -14.69 -30.06
CA SER A 291 1.21 -14.25 -29.52
C SER A 291 1.20 -14.24 -27.98
N SER A 292 2.34 -14.52 -27.33
CA SER A 292 2.48 -14.61 -25.87
C SER A 292 2.13 -13.32 -25.09
N GLY A 293 2.05 -12.17 -25.76
CA GLY A 293 1.63 -10.89 -25.18
C GLY A 293 0.18 -10.47 -25.50
N SER A 294 -0.59 -11.29 -26.22
CA SER A 294 -1.95 -10.94 -26.62
C SER A 294 -2.94 -11.25 -25.50
N MET A 295 -3.72 -10.24 -25.08
CA MET A 295 -4.78 -10.40 -24.09
C MET A 295 -5.97 -11.26 -24.58
N HIS A 296 -6.02 -11.60 -25.87
CA HIS A 296 -7.04 -12.52 -26.40
C HIS A 296 -6.95 -13.93 -25.79
N GLY A 297 -5.77 -14.38 -25.35
CA GLY A 297 -5.63 -15.67 -24.67
C GLY A 297 -6.42 -15.74 -23.35
N LEU A 298 -6.56 -14.62 -22.64
CA LEU A 298 -7.38 -14.52 -21.42
C LEU A 298 -8.89 -14.54 -21.71
N GLN A 299 -9.29 -14.13 -22.91
CA GLN A 299 -10.70 -14.16 -23.35
C GLN A 299 -11.12 -15.50 -23.96
N ALA A 300 -10.18 -16.43 -24.21
CA ALA A 300 -10.48 -17.73 -24.81
C ALA A 300 -11.48 -18.56 -23.96
N TYR A 301 -11.58 -18.28 -22.65
CA TYR A 301 -12.55 -18.92 -21.75
C TYR A 301 -14.00 -18.41 -21.93
N LYS A 302 -14.22 -17.34 -22.71
CA LYS A 302 -15.55 -16.80 -23.00
C LYS A 302 -16.29 -17.56 -24.12
N ALA A 303 -15.71 -18.66 -24.62
CA ALA A 303 -16.37 -19.59 -25.55
C ALA A 303 -17.25 -20.58 -24.78
N GLY A 304 -18.33 -20.04 -24.24
CA GLY A 304 -19.44 -20.78 -23.65
C GLY A 304 -20.76 -20.09 -24.00
N ASN A 305 -20.95 -19.71 -25.26
CA ASN A 305 -22.28 -19.46 -25.80
C ASN A 305 -22.37 -20.12 -27.18
N THR A 306 -23.11 -21.20 -27.17
CA THR A 306 -23.75 -21.86 -28.30
C THR A 306 -24.41 -20.84 -29.24
N ASN A 307 -23.98 -20.84 -30.50
CA ASN A 307 -24.78 -21.23 -31.66
C ASN A 307 -23.90 -21.25 -32.92
#